data_AF-A0A9P7XFE8-F1
#
_entry.id   AF-A0A9P7XFE8-F1
#
_cell.length_a   1.000
_cell.length_b   1.000
_cell.length_c   1.000
_cell.angle_alpha   90.00
_cell.angle_beta   90.00
_cell.angle_gamma   90.00
#
_symmetry.space_group_name_H-M   'P 1'
#
loop_
_entity.id
_entity.type
_entity.pdbx_description
1 polymer ?
#
loop_
_entity_poly.entity_id
_entity_poly.type
_entity_poly.pdbx_seq_one_letter_code
_entity_poly.pdbx_strand_id
1 'polypeptide(L)'
;MTALYMFATYPVLQHTHEIHAGKYYSLDDYYSNYPVFSSLLESFINSVAGRGVPRSRDIQTNVQVIRRILKDFVVDIPAGQDEEALKSCHFQGWIQSDLLEDDRTTWYTFPSPLHSSCISWLLQILPSPVPLPFNSVYELTLEAIKLFRPYDTRRKEGGSSNEAQYQLEFYRGLLESCPRTVVVSPEFASASRTHRAGRIDFFIPEKKWGFECIRGEACLSDYSKRFEQDGAYEEWMTSSS
;
A
#
# COMPACT_ATOMS: atom_id res chain seq x y z
N MET A 1 -25.01 -17.42 -0.58
CA MET A 1 -24.84 -16.71 0.70
C MET A 1 -23.36 -16.79 1.03
N THR A 2 -22.58 -15.81 0.59
CA THR A 2 -21.12 -15.90 0.54
C THR A 2 -20.56 -15.35 1.84
N ALA A 3 -20.18 -16.24 2.75
CA ALA A 3 -19.47 -15.87 3.97
C ALA A 3 -18.05 -15.47 3.60
N LEU A 4 -17.77 -14.17 3.65
CA LEU A 4 -16.42 -13.63 3.55
C LEU A 4 -15.69 -14.01 4.85
N TYR A 5 -14.96 -15.12 4.83
CA TYR A 5 -14.01 -15.43 5.90
C TYR A 5 -12.84 -14.45 5.75
N MET A 6 -12.96 -13.30 6.43
CA MET A 6 -11.82 -12.43 6.70
C MET A 6 -10.80 -13.30 7.45
N PHE A 7 -9.70 -13.63 6.78
CA PHE A 7 -8.57 -14.29 7.40
C PHE A 7 -8.22 -13.51 8.66
N ALA A 8 -8.33 -14.18 9.81
CA ALA A 8 -8.15 -13.59 11.12
C ALA A 8 -6.76 -12.93 11.23
N THR A 9 -6.71 -11.64 10.95
CA THR A 9 -5.68 -10.77 11.50
C THR A 9 -5.79 -10.87 13.03
N TYR A 10 -4.65 -10.82 13.72
CA TYR A 10 -4.53 -10.88 15.18
C TYR A 10 -5.48 -10.01 16.05
N PRO A 11 -6.22 -8.97 15.58
CA PRO A 11 -7.36 -8.37 16.32
C PRO A 11 -8.32 -9.38 16.95
N VAL A 12 -8.46 -10.56 16.32
CA VAL A 12 -9.27 -11.65 16.86
C VAL A 12 -8.70 -12.22 18.15
N LEU A 13 -7.45 -11.97 18.58
CA LEU A 13 -6.87 -12.59 19.80
C LEU A 13 -7.15 -11.87 21.12
N GLN A 14 -7.27 -10.54 21.14
CA GLN A 14 -7.67 -9.82 22.37
C GLN A 14 -9.17 -9.92 22.62
N HIS A 15 -9.97 -9.96 21.55
CA HIS A 15 -11.43 -10.09 21.62
C HIS A 15 -11.91 -11.48 21.19
N THR A 16 -11.05 -12.52 21.11
CA THR A 16 -11.47 -13.86 20.63
C THR A 16 -12.55 -14.40 21.52
N HIS A 17 -12.34 -14.30 22.82
CA HIS A 17 -13.30 -14.75 23.81
C HIS A 17 -14.63 -14.01 23.69
N GLU A 18 -14.59 -12.73 23.31
CA GLU A 18 -15.77 -11.89 23.15
C GLU A 18 -16.51 -12.19 21.84
N ILE A 19 -15.79 -12.31 20.72
CA ILE A 19 -16.31 -12.68 19.42
C ILE A 19 -16.88 -14.12 19.45
N HIS A 20 -16.16 -15.06 20.07
CA HIS A 20 -16.65 -16.44 20.28
C HIS A 20 -17.85 -16.50 21.23
N ALA A 21 -17.98 -15.55 22.15
CA ALA A 21 -19.16 -15.37 22.99
C ALA A 21 -20.30 -14.60 22.30
N GLY A 22 -20.16 -14.26 21.01
CA GLY A 22 -21.17 -13.55 20.24
C GLY A 22 -21.29 -12.06 20.58
N LYS A 23 -20.33 -11.48 21.31
CA LYS A 23 -20.26 -10.02 21.49
C LYS A 23 -19.86 -9.37 20.17
N TYR A 24 -20.49 -8.23 19.89
CA TYR A 24 -20.14 -7.40 18.75
C TYR A 24 -18.83 -6.68 19.01
N TYR A 25 -17.93 -6.75 18.05
CA TYR A 25 -16.73 -5.90 18.00
C TYR A 25 -17.06 -4.71 17.11
N SER A 26 -17.18 -3.52 17.72
CA SER A 26 -17.61 -2.33 17.00
C SER A 26 -16.46 -1.70 16.20
N LEU A 27 -16.82 -0.81 15.28
CA LEU A 27 -15.84 -0.01 14.54
C LEU A 27 -15.05 0.93 15.47
N ASP A 28 -15.69 1.41 16.54
CA ASP A 28 -15.04 2.24 17.56
C ASP A 28 -14.02 1.44 18.37
N ASP A 29 -14.31 0.18 18.68
CA ASP A 29 -13.36 -0.73 19.34
C ASP A 29 -12.15 -1.00 18.43
N TYR A 30 -12.39 -1.14 17.12
CA TYR A 30 -11.32 -1.30 16.13
C TYR A 30 -10.42 -0.07 16.06
N TYR A 31 -10.97 1.13 15.91
CA TYR A 31 -10.16 2.36 15.86
C TYR A 31 -9.48 2.69 17.19
N SER A 32 -10.07 2.29 18.32
CA SER A 32 -9.43 2.45 19.63
C SER A 32 -8.19 1.56 19.76
N ASN A 33 -8.25 0.33 19.25
CA ASN A 33 -7.12 -0.60 19.26
C ASN A 33 -6.08 -0.27 18.17
N TYR A 34 -6.52 0.32 17.06
CA TYR A 34 -5.68 0.64 15.90
C TYR A 34 -5.85 2.11 15.48
N PRO A 35 -5.36 3.07 16.30
CA PRO A 35 -5.56 4.49 16.05
C PRO A 35 -4.84 4.98 14.79
N VAL A 36 -3.82 4.27 14.33
CA VAL A 36 -3.05 4.56 13.12
C VAL A 36 -2.76 3.28 12.35
N PHE A 37 -2.66 3.37 11.02
CA PHE A 37 -2.42 2.19 10.17
C PHE A 37 -1.14 1.43 10.56
N SER A 38 -0.09 2.12 11.02
CA SER A 38 1.15 1.47 11.45
C SER A 38 0.94 0.53 12.64
N SER A 39 0.03 0.82 13.58
CA SER A 39 -0.22 -0.08 14.72
C SER A 39 -0.94 -1.35 14.29
N LEU A 40 -1.79 -1.28 13.26
CA LEU A 40 -2.37 -2.47 12.62
C LEU A 40 -1.28 -3.31 11.96
N LEU A 41 -0.39 -2.68 11.18
CA LEU A 41 0.71 -3.38 10.52
C LEU A 41 1.67 -4.02 11.52
N GLU A 42 2.04 -3.32 12.59
CA GLU A 42 2.85 -3.86 13.67
C GLU A 42 2.19 -5.06 14.35
N SER A 43 0.89 -4.99 14.63
CA SER A 43 0.13 -6.12 15.17
C SER A 43 0.11 -7.30 14.21
N PHE A 44 -0.06 -7.05 12.91
CA PHE A 44 0.00 -8.08 11.89
C PHE A 44 1.38 -8.74 11.78
N ILE A 45 2.46 -7.95 11.75
CA ILE A 45 3.83 -8.46 11.65
C ILE A 45 4.22 -9.29 12.88
N ASN A 46 3.74 -8.91 14.07
CA ASN A 46 3.99 -9.65 15.31
C ASN A 46 3.05 -10.85 15.51
N SER A 47 2.14 -11.10 14.56
CA SER A 47 1.19 -12.20 14.60
C SER A 47 1.74 -13.50 14.01
N VAL A 48 0.96 -14.57 14.14
CA VAL A 48 1.15 -15.83 13.41
C VAL A 48 1.17 -15.60 11.88
N ALA A 49 0.36 -14.68 11.37
CA ALA A 49 0.33 -14.32 9.95
C ALA A 49 1.60 -13.56 9.52
N GLY A 50 2.28 -12.91 10.46
CA GLY A 50 3.55 -12.23 10.24
C GLY A 50 4.69 -13.15 9.77
N ARG A 51 4.55 -14.47 9.91
CA ARG A 51 5.48 -15.44 9.31
C ARG A 51 5.52 -15.36 7.77
N GLY A 52 4.44 -14.92 7.14
CA GLY A 52 4.37 -14.67 5.70
C GLY A 52 4.95 -13.31 5.28
N VAL A 53 5.55 -12.56 6.20
CA VAL A 53 6.16 -11.24 5.92
C VAL A 53 7.67 -11.32 6.19
N PRO A 54 8.53 -10.77 5.31
CA PRO A 54 9.97 -10.75 5.53
C PRO A 54 10.36 -9.87 6.71
N ARG A 55 11.45 -10.22 7.41
CA ARG A 55 12.05 -9.33 8.42
C ARG A 55 12.92 -8.27 7.75
N SER A 56 13.31 -7.22 8.48
CA SER A 56 14.12 -6.11 7.95
C SER A 56 15.41 -6.58 7.24
N ARG A 57 16.11 -7.57 7.79
CA ARG A 57 17.32 -8.16 7.16
C ARG A 57 17.00 -8.87 5.85
N ASP A 58 15.85 -9.55 5.79
CA ASP A 58 15.44 -10.35 4.64
C ASP A 58 15.02 -9.43 3.49
N ILE A 59 14.37 -8.31 3.83
CA ILE A 59 14.05 -7.23 2.89
C ILE A 59 15.32 -6.64 2.30
N GLN A 60 16.35 -6.38 3.11
CA GLN A 60 17.62 -5.83 2.61
C GLN A 60 18.26 -6.76 1.56
N THR A 61 18.28 -8.08 1.84
CA THR A 61 18.82 -9.09 0.93
C THR A 61 18.03 -9.19 -0.39
N ASN A 62 16.71 -9.04 -0.33
CA ASN A 62 15.81 -9.25 -1.48
C ASN A 62 15.21 -7.94 -2.03
N VAL A 63 15.82 -6.80 -1.70
CA VAL A 63 15.20 -5.47 -1.86
C VAL A 63 14.82 -5.17 -3.31
N GLN A 64 15.60 -5.65 -4.28
CA GLN A 64 15.36 -5.37 -5.70
C GLN A 64 14.13 -6.12 -6.21
N VAL A 65 14.02 -7.42 -5.89
CA VAL A 65 12.86 -8.25 -6.23
C VAL A 65 11.60 -7.71 -5.57
N ILE A 66 11.67 -7.41 -4.28
CA ILE A 66 10.54 -6.88 -3.52
C ILE A 66 10.05 -5.56 -4.13
N ARG A 67 10.97 -4.64 -4.47
CA ARG A 67 10.60 -3.38 -5.14
C ARG A 67 9.98 -3.59 -6.50
N ARG A 68 10.50 -4.54 -7.28
CA ARG A 68 9.98 -4.86 -8.60
C ARG A 68 8.55 -5.39 -8.51
N ILE A 69 8.28 -6.31 -7.57
CA ILE A 69 6.93 -6.83 -7.33
C ILE A 69 5.99 -5.72 -6.82
N LEU A 70 6.43 -4.86 -5.91
CA LEU A 70 5.62 -3.70 -5.50
C LEU A 70 5.29 -2.77 -6.67
N LYS A 71 6.27 -2.52 -7.55
CA LYS A 71 6.14 -1.62 -8.70
C LYS A 71 5.21 -2.16 -9.77
N ASP A 72 5.50 -3.38 -10.24
CA ASP A 72 4.81 -3.94 -11.40
C ASP A 72 3.58 -4.77 -10.99
N PHE A 73 3.37 -4.98 -9.67
CA PHE A 73 2.35 -5.84 -9.02
C PHE A 73 2.50 -7.34 -9.31
N VAL A 74 3.03 -7.65 -10.48
CA VAL A 74 3.39 -8.98 -10.97
C VAL A 74 4.74 -8.88 -11.65
N VAL A 75 5.55 -9.91 -11.49
CA VAL A 75 6.82 -10.01 -12.20
C VAL A 75 6.89 -11.32 -12.95
N ASP A 76 7.10 -11.22 -14.26
CA ASP A 76 7.59 -12.28 -15.12
C ASP A 76 9.12 -12.26 -15.13
N ILE A 77 9.74 -13.37 -14.76
CA ILE A 77 11.20 -13.49 -14.85
C ILE A 77 11.53 -14.65 -15.77
N PRO A 78 12.07 -14.39 -16.98
CA PRO A 78 12.74 -15.43 -17.74
C PRO A 78 13.96 -15.92 -16.94
N ALA A 79 14.23 -17.23 -17.00
CA ALA A 79 15.30 -17.88 -16.26
C ALA A 79 16.62 -17.07 -16.23
N GLY A 80 17.20 -16.87 -15.05
CA GLY A 80 18.49 -16.21 -14.88
C GLY A 80 18.55 -15.09 -13.84
N GLN A 81 17.95 -13.91 -14.12
CA GLN A 81 18.11 -12.75 -13.24
C GLN A 81 17.12 -12.82 -12.07
N ASP A 82 17.59 -12.67 -10.83
CA ASP A 82 16.78 -12.69 -9.60
C ASP A 82 16.06 -14.02 -9.27
N GLU A 83 16.28 -15.08 -10.04
CA GLU A 83 15.59 -16.38 -9.89
C GLU A 83 15.80 -17.00 -8.50
N GLU A 84 17.02 -16.93 -7.95
CA GLU A 84 17.33 -17.45 -6.62
C GLU A 84 16.65 -16.64 -5.52
N ALA A 85 16.62 -15.31 -5.65
CA ALA A 85 15.94 -14.42 -4.72
C ALA A 85 14.42 -14.66 -4.74
N LEU A 86 13.81 -14.83 -5.93
CA LEU A 86 12.41 -15.19 -6.07
C LEU A 86 12.08 -16.55 -5.47
N LYS A 87 12.87 -17.59 -5.77
CA LYS A 87 12.68 -18.92 -5.18
C LYS A 87 12.80 -18.87 -3.66
N SER A 88 13.76 -18.12 -3.14
CA SER A 88 13.92 -17.89 -1.70
C SER A 88 12.69 -17.20 -1.11
N CYS A 89 12.24 -16.08 -1.70
CA CYS A 89 11.05 -15.35 -1.24
C CYS A 89 9.79 -16.22 -1.29
N HIS A 90 9.62 -17.03 -2.34
CA HIS A 90 8.50 -17.95 -2.51
C HIS A 90 8.55 -19.08 -1.47
N PHE A 91 9.71 -19.68 -1.26
CA PHE A 91 9.91 -20.73 -0.25
C PHE A 91 9.61 -20.23 1.17
N GLN A 92 9.90 -18.97 1.46
CA GLN A 92 9.57 -18.33 2.73
C GLN A 92 8.09 -17.90 2.84
N GLY A 93 7.31 -18.04 1.76
CA GLY A 93 5.89 -17.69 1.73
C GLY A 93 5.61 -16.18 1.64
N TRP A 94 6.61 -15.36 1.26
CA TRP A 94 6.45 -13.90 1.15
C TRP A 94 5.80 -13.48 -0.17
N ILE A 95 5.92 -14.33 -1.18
CA ILE A 95 5.35 -14.16 -2.51
C ILE A 95 4.72 -15.49 -2.92
N GLN A 96 3.68 -15.44 -3.74
CA GLN A 96 3.08 -16.61 -4.35
C GLN A 96 3.46 -16.68 -5.82
N SER A 97 3.39 -17.89 -6.40
CA SER A 97 3.62 -18.09 -7.82
C SER A 97 2.42 -18.71 -8.51
N ASP A 98 2.06 -18.20 -9.68
CA ASP A 98 1.04 -18.75 -10.56
C ASP A 98 1.66 -19.13 -11.90
N LEU A 99 1.20 -20.24 -12.49
CA LEU A 99 1.58 -20.66 -13.84
C LEU A 99 0.61 -20.02 -14.85
N LEU A 100 1.15 -19.41 -15.89
CA LEU A 100 0.35 -18.96 -17.03
C LEU A 100 -0.10 -20.13 -17.91
N GLU A 101 -1.15 -19.89 -18.72
CA GLU A 101 -1.73 -20.88 -19.66
C GLU A 101 -0.71 -21.50 -20.65
N ASP A 102 0.46 -20.89 -20.81
CA ASP A 102 1.55 -21.39 -21.66
C ASP A 102 2.46 -22.44 -20.98
N ASP A 103 2.23 -22.75 -19.70
CA ASP A 103 3.01 -23.66 -18.84
C ASP A 103 4.52 -23.38 -18.79
N ARG A 104 4.96 -22.22 -19.28
CA ARG A 104 6.38 -21.84 -19.41
C ARG A 104 6.73 -20.59 -18.65
N THR A 105 5.74 -19.77 -18.31
CA THR A 105 5.95 -18.51 -17.61
C THR A 105 5.35 -18.56 -16.21
N THR A 106 6.20 -18.40 -15.20
CA THR A 106 5.78 -18.28 -13.79
C THR A 106 5.66 -16.80 -13.43
N TRP A 107 4.50 -16.42 -12.90
CA TRP A 107 4.28 -15.09 -12.33
C TRP A 107 4.47 -15.11 -10.83
N TYR A 108 5.09 -14.06 -10.30
CA TYR A 108 5.21 -13.87 -8.85
C TYR A 108 4.47 -12.61 -8.41
N THR A 109 3.65 -12.76 -7.36
CA THR A 109 2.91 -11.64 -6.74
C THR A 109 2.97 -11.73 -5.22
N PHE A 110 2.58 -10.67 -4.52
CA PHE A 110 2.31 -10.79 -3.09
C PHE A 110 1.05 -11.61 -2.83
N PRO A 111 0.96 -12.36 -1.70
CA PRO A 111 -0.21 -13.19 -1.39
C PRO A 111 -1.50 -12.40 -1.17
N SER A 112 -1.40 -11.12 -0.79
CA SER A 112 -2.56 -10.23 -0.68
C SER A 112 -2.17 -8.74 -0.72
N PRO A 113 -3.14 -7.83 -0.93
CA PRO A 113 -2.91 -6.39 -0.80
C PRO A 113 -2.33 -6.00 0.57
N LEU A 114 -2.75 -6.67 1.65
CA LEU A 114 -2.21 -6.43 2.99
C LEU A 114 -0.72 -6.75 3.08
N HIS A 115 -0.25 -7.84 2.44
CA HIS A 115 1.19 -8.13 2.37
C HIS A 115 1.95 -7.04 1.63
N SER A 116 1.39 -6.51 0.54
CA SER A 116 1.96 -5.41 -0.22
C SER A 116 2.10 -4.15 0.66
N SER A 117 1.06 -3.80 1.42
CA SER A 117 1.12 -2.69 2.37
C SER A 117 2.13 -2.89 3.49
N CYS A 118 2.16 -4.07 4.12
CA CYS A 118 3.14 -4.40 5.15
C CYS A 118 4.59 -4.26 4.65
N ILE A 119 4.87 -4.81 3.46
CA ILE A 119 6.22 -4.82 2.89
C ILE A 119 6.62 -3.41 2.43
N SER A 120 5.69 -2.66 1.85
CA SER A 120 5.91 -1.25 1.50
C SER A 120 6.21 -0.39 2.73
N TRP A 121 5.51 -0.62 3.84
CA TRP A 121 5.78 0.05 5.12
C TRP A 121 7.15 -0.34 5.68
N LEU A 122 7.49 -1.63 5.69
CA LEU A 122 8.79 -2.11 6.18
C LEU A 122 9.97 -1.52 5.38
N LEU A 123 9.81 -1.34 4.07
CA LEU A 123 10.83 -0.69 3.23
C LEU A 123 11.14 0.75 3.63
N GLN A 124 10.17 1.47 4.22
CA GLN A 124 10.36 2.86 4.66
C GLN A 124 11.12 2.97 5.97
N ILE A 125 11.00 1.98 6.85
CA ILE A 125 11.71 1.96 8.14
C ILE A 125 13.19 1.66 7.93
N LEU A 126 13.56 1.06 6.80
CA LEU A 126 14.95 0.82 6.46
C LEU A 126 15.70 2.14 6.27
N PRO A 127 16.84 2.36 6.95
CA PRO A 127 17.64 3.57 6.79
C PRO A 127 17.94 3.84 5.31
N SER A 128 17.65 5.06 4.85
CA SER A 128 18.07 5.55 3.54
C SER A 128 19.18 6.59 3.73
N PRO A 129 20.35 6.40 3.11
CA PRO A 129 21.38 7.43 3.09
C PRO A 129 21.08 8.54 2.07
N VAL A 130 20.06 8.37 1.21
CA VAL A 130 19.73 9.33 0.14
C VAL A 130 18.34 9.92 0.41
N PRO A 131 18.24 11.25 0.60
CA PRO A 131 16.96 11.94 0.76
C PRO A 131 16.19 12.00 -0.56
N LEU A 132 14.89 12.27 -0.48
CA LEU A 132 14.04 12.46 -1.65
C LEU A 132 14.57 13.65 -2.49
N PRO A 133 14.90 13.44 -3.79
CA PRO A 133 15.59 14.44 -4.61
C PRO A 133 14.67 15.57 -5.12
N PHE A 134 13.39 15.54 -4.73
CA PHE A 134 12.36 16.46 -5.20
C PHE A 134 12.12 17.58 -4.19
N ASN A 135 12.00 18.82 -4.69
CA ASN A 135 11.78 20.01 -3.87
C ASN A 135 10.30 20.40 -3.78
N SER A 136 9.46 19.89 -4.68
CA SER A 136 8.02 20.13 -4.65
C SER A 136 7.18 18.93 -5.07
N VAL A 137 5.92 18.90 -4.60
CA VAL A 137 4.88 17.96 -5.04
C VAL A 137 4.71 18.00 -6.55
N TYR A 138 4.83 19.20 -7.15
CA TYR A 138 4.70 19.41 -8.59
C TYR A 138 5.79 18.68 -9.39
N GLU A 139 7.07 18.86 -9.01
CA GLU A 139 8.19 18.18 -9.67
C GLU A 139 8.05 16.66 -9.61
N LEU A 140 7.74 16.12 -8.43
CA LEU A 140 7.55 14.68 -8.26
C LEU A 140 6.37 14.15 -9.08
N THR A 141 5.25 14.87 -9.07
CA THR A 141 4.06 14.51 -9.86
C THR A 141 4.40 14.44 -11.36
N LEU A 142 5.15 15.42 -11.87
CA LEU A 142 5.57 15.43 -13.27
C LEU A 142 6.47 14.24 -13.60
N GLU A 143 7.45 13.92 -12.75
CA GLU A 143 8.32 12.76 -12.99
C GLU A 143 7.53 11.44 -12.94
N ALA A 144 6.60 11.28 -12.01
CA ALA A 144 5.76 10.10 -11.94
C ALA A 144 4.88 9.94 -13.20
N ILE A 145 4.26 11.03 -13.68
CA ILE A 145 3.39 11.02 -14.86
C ILE A 145 4.17 10.74 -16.15
N LYS A 146 5.39 11.29 -16.30
CA LYS A 146 6.26 11.02 -17.46
C LYS A 146 6.53 9.54 -17.66
N LEU A 147 6.48 8.77 -16.59
CA LEU A 147 6.76 7.35 -16.62
C LEU A 147 5.54 6.51 -17.00
N PHE A 148 4.33 7.08 -17.10
CA PHE A 148 3.09 6.33 -17.38
C PHE A 148 3.24 5.50 -18.65
N ARG A 149 2.92 4.21 -18.53
CA ARG A 149 2.95 3.31 -19.68
C ARG A 149 1.64 3.50 -20.45
N PRO A 150 1.68 3.73 -21.77
CA PRO A 150 0.47 3.71 -22.59
C PRO A 150 -0.22 2.36 -22.39
N TYR A 151 -1.50 2.41 -21.99
CA TYR A 151 -2.40 1.28 -21.70
C TYR A 151 -1.89 -0.08 -22.20
N ASP A 152 -1.27 -0.86 -21.31
CA ASP A 152 -1.03 -2.27 -21.60
C ASP A 152 -2.39 -2.97 -21.49
N THR A 153 -2.92 -3.46 -22.61
CA THR A 153 -4.28 -4.02 -22.74
C THR A 153 -4.53 -5.26 -21.87
N ARG A 154 -3.52 -5.73 -21.14
CA ARG A 154 -3.54 -6.92 -20.28
C ARG A 154 -4.34 -6.77 -18.99
N ARG A 155 -4.74 -5.56 -18.57
CA ARG A 155 -5.45 -5.31 -17.29
C ARG A 155 -6.97 -5.19 -17.39
N LYS A 156 -7.59 -5.62 -18.51
CA LYS A 156 -9.06 -5.53 -18.70
C LYS A 156 -9.88 -6.64 -18.06
N GLU A 157 -9.25 -7.67 -17.51
CA GLU A 157 -9.97 -8.71 -16.76
C GLU A 157 -10.27 -8.21 -15.34
N GLY A 158 -11.37 -7.47 -15.19
CA GLY A 158 -11.85 -7.07 -13.86
C GLY A 158 -12.66 -5.79 -13.74
N GLY A 159 -12.98 -5.08 -14.83
CA GLY A 159 -13.88 -3.93 -14.77
C GLY A 159 -13.39 -2.74 -13.92
N SER A 160 -12.07 -2.65 -13.67
CA SER A 160 -11.46 -1.57 -12.90
C SER A 160 -11.68 -0.21 -13.57
N SER A 161 -12.18 0.78 -12.82
CA SER A 161 -12.45 2.13 -13.31
C SER A 161 -11.17 2.78 -13.87
N ASN A 162 -11.31 3.73 -14.80
CA ASN A 162 -10.17 4.48 -15.34
C ASN A 162 -9.31 5.10 -14.20
N GLU A 163 -9.95 5.56 -13.13
CA GLU A 163 -9.29 6.14 -11.95
C GLU A 163 -8.35 5.16 -11.24
N ALA A 164 -8.80 3.95 -10.96
CA ALA A 164 -7.95 2.94 -10.31
C ALA A 164 -6.73 2.61 -11.17
N GLN A 165 -6.85 2.65 -12.49
CA GLN A 165 -5.71 2.44 -13.39
C GLN A 165 -4.74 3.62 -13.38
N TYR A 166 -5.23 4.86 -13.33
CA TYR A 166 -4.39 6.04 -13.14
C TYR A 166 -3.70 6.04 -11.78
N GLN A 167 -4.38 5.64 -10.71
CA GLN A 167 -3.79 5.48 -9.39
C GLN A 167 -2.66 4.43 -9.39
N LEU A 168 -2.87 3.28 -10.04
CA LEU A 168 -1.85 2.23 -10.18
C LEU A 168 -0.63 2.72 -10.99
N GLU A 169 -0.84 3.45 -12.08
CA GLU A 169 0.28 4.01 -12.86
C GLU A 169 0.99 5.16 -12.13
N PHE A 170 0.26 5.99 -11.39
CA PHE A 170 0.86 7.01 -10.52
C PHE A 170 1.69 6.37 -9.42
N TYR A 171 1.18 5.33 -8.78
CA TYR A 171 1.92 4.54 -7.80
C TYR A 171 3.20 3.96 -8.38
N ARG A 172 3.11 3.32 -9.56
CA ARG A 172 4.26 2.75 -10.27
C ARG A 172 5.30 3.82 -10.62
N GLY A 173 4.84 4.98 -11.13
CA GLY A 173 5.69 6.12 -11.43
C GLY A 173 6.41 6.65 -10.19
N LEU A 174 5.69 6.83 -9.08
CA LEU A 174 6.27 7.24 -7.81
C LEU A 174 7.31 6.23 -7.28
N LEU A 175 7.06 4.93 -7.39
CA LEU A 175 8.04 3.91 -7.00
C LEU A 175 9.28 3.90 -7.89
N GLU A 176 9.15 4.22 -9.17
CA GLU A 176 10.28 4.31 -10.09
C GLU A 176 11.11 5.58 -9.81
N SER A 177 10.45 6.72 -9.58
CA SER A 177 11.12 7.98 -9.22
C SER A 177 11.71 7.97 -7.81
N CYS A 178 11.05 7.28 -6.87
CA CYS A 178 11.34 7.31 -5.43
C CYS A 178 11.14 5.93 -4.75
N PRO A 179 11.98 4.92 -5.03
CA PRO A 179 11.74 3.52 -4.63
C PRO A 179 11.73 3.20 -3.13
N ARG A 180 11.89 4.20 -2.25
CA ARG A 180 11.98 4.04 -0.79
C ARG A 180 10.96 4.85 0.00
N THR A 181 10.21 5.76 -0.63
CA THR A 181 9.48 6.81 0.11
C THR A 181 7.95 6.75 -0.06
N VAL A 182 7.43 5.75 -0.78
CA VAL A 182 5.99 5.63 -1.05
C VAL A 182 5.40 4.49 -0.25
N VAL A 183 4.35 4.78 0.55
CA VAL A 183 3.54 3.76 1.21
C VAL A 183 2.45 3.29 0.23
N VAL A 184 2.35 1.98 -0.03
CA VAL A 184 1.08 1.37 -0.46
C VAL A 184 0.17 1.40 0.75
N SER A 185 -0.63 2.43 0.91
CA SER A 185 -1.80 2.31 1.77
C SER A 185 -3.01 2.15 0.89
N PRO A 186 -3.94 1.23 1.22
CA PRO A 186 -5.22 1.19 0.55
C PRO A 186 -5.95 2.52 0.71
N GLU A 187 -5.61 3.37 1.69
CA GLU A 187 -6.09 4.74 1.92
C GLU A 187 -5.48 5.33 3.21
N PHE A 188 -5.20 6.65 3.28
CA PHE A 188 -5.01 7.34 4.57
C PHE A 188 -6.22 8.22 4.86
N ALA A 189 -6.91 7.98 5.97
CA ALA A 189 -8.01 8.83 6.42
C ALA A 189 -7.49 9.90 7.40
N SER A 190 -7.97 11.14 7.27
CA SER A 190 -7.81 12.15 8.32
C SER A 190 -8.67 11.72 9.52
N ALA A 191 -8.23 12.08 10.72
CA ALA A 191 -8.58 11.36 11.95
C ALA A 191 -10.08 11.09 12.12
N SER A 192 -10.39 9.96 12.77
CA SER A 192 -11.75 9.48 13.04
C SER A 192 -12.61 10.42 13.91
N ARG A 193 -12.04 11.53 14.39
CA ARG A 193 -12.70 12.52 15.26
C ARG A 193 -12.98 13.86 14.59
N THR A 194 -12.68 14.00 13.30
CA THR A 194 -13.05 15.18 12.52
C THR A 194 -14.53 15.15 12.15
N HIS A 195 -15.16 16.33 12.02
CA HIS A 195 -16.52 16.44 11.49
C HIS A 195 -16.64 15.97 10.03
N ARG A 196 -15.50 15.87 9.31
CA ARG A 196 -15.38 15.35 7.94
C ARG A 196 -14.05 14.60 7.78
N ALA A 197 -14.09 13.27 7.73
CA ALA A 197 -12.92 12.48 7.41
C ALA A 197 -12.52 12.72 5.94
N GLY A 198 -11.30 13.23 5.74
CA GLY A 198 -10.63 13.35 4.46
C GLY A 198 -9.87 12.08 4.13
N ARG A 199 -9.52 11.90 2.86
CA ARG A 199 -8.79 10.72 2.40
C ARG A 199 -7.69 11.12 1.42
N ILE A 200 -6.48 10.58 1.56
CA ILE A 200 -5.44 10.67 0.52
C ILE A 200 -5.11 9.28 0.02
N ASP A 201 -4.83 9.19 -1.28
CA ASP A 201 -4.50 7.93 -1.95
C ASP A 201 -3.02 7.57 -1.75
N PHE A 202 -2.14 8.58 -1.65
CA PHE A 202 -0.70 8.38 -1.44
C PHE A 202 -0.15 9.33 -0.38
N PHE A 203 0.85 8.85 0.37
CA PHE A 203 1.56 9.65 1.35
C PHE A 203 3.07 9.39 1.28
N ILE A 204 3.85 10.47 1.37
CA ILE A 204 5.31 10.47 1.41
C ILE A 204 5.73 11.03 2.78
N PRO A 205 6.00 10.18 3.77
CA PRO A 205 6.23 10.60 5.15
C PRO A 205 7.40 11.57 5.30
N GLU A 206 8.50 11.33 4.58
CA GLU A 206 9.73 12.14 4.65
C GLU A 206 9.47 13.63 4.37
N LYS A 207 8.56 13.94 3.45
CA LYS A 207 8.21 15.31 3.06
C LYS A 207 6.86 15.76 3.61
N LYS A 208 6.12 14.87 4.29
CA LYS A 208 4.72 15.05 4.68
C LYS A 208 3.82 15.42 3.49
N TRP A 209 4.06 14.84 2.32
CA TRP A 209 3.25 15.11 1.12
C TRP A 209 2.14 14.09 0.97
N GLY A 210 0.90 14.56 0.87
CA GLY A 210 -0.27 13.75 0.54
C GLY A 210 -0.73 14.01 -0.90
N PHE A 211 -1.24 12.97 -1.55
CA PHE A 211 -1.75 13.04 -2.92
C PHE A 211 -3.15 12.44 -2.96
N GLU A 212 -4.04 13.11 -3.68
CA GLU A 212 -5.38 12.60 -3.98
C GLU A 212 -5.58 12.65 -5.49
N CYS A 213 -5.92 11.50 -6.08
CA CYS A 213 -6.30 11.43 -7.48
C CYS A 213 -7.77 11.85 -7.60
N ILE A 214 -8.03 12.85 -8.45
CA ILE A 214 -9.36 13.37 -8.70
C ILE A 214 -9.88 12.94 -10.06
N ARG A 215 -11.19 12.70 -10.16
CA ARG A 215 -11.86 12.44 -11.43
C ARG A 215 -12.01 13.74 -12.23
N GLY A 216 -11.89 13.68 -13.55
CA GLY A 216 -11.98 14.86 -14.41
C GLY A 216 -13.32 15.62 -14.36
N GLU A 217 -14.38 14.97 -13.89
CA GLU A 217 -15.70 15.59 -13.67
C GLU A 217 -15.87 16.17 -12.25
N ALA A 218 -14.91 15.94 -11.36
CA ALA A 218 -14.94 16.48 -10.01
C ALA A 218 -14.74 17.99 -10.03
N CYS A 219 -15.58 18.71 -9.27
CA CYS A 219 -15.45 20.14 -9.12
C CYS A 219 -14.20 20.44 -8.27
N LEU A 220 -13.13 20.94 -8.90
CA LEU A 220 -11.88 21.30 -8.22
C LEU A 220 -12.10 22.18 -6.98
N SER A 221 -13.10 23.06 -7.03
CA SER A 221 -13.43 23.95 -5.91
C SER A 221 -13.96 23.21 -4.69
N ASP A 222 -14.62 22.05 -4.85
CA ASP A 222 -15.09 21.25 -3.72
C ASP A 222 -13.95 20.48 -3.05
N TYR A 223 -12.90 20.14 -3.81
CA TYR A 223 -11.67 19.56 -3.26
C TYR A 223 -10.80 20.61 -2.57
N SER A 224 -10.69 21.82 -3.15
CA SER A 224 -9.96 22.93 -2.51
C SER A 224 -10.50 23.26 -1.12
N LYS A 225 -11.84 23.22 -0.92
CA LYS A 225 -12.48 23.41 0.40
C LYS A 225 -12.02 22.42 1.47
N ARG A 226 -11.49 21.25 1.10
CA ARG A 226 -10.99 20.28 2.08
C ARG A 226 -9.70 20.74 2.76
N PHE A 227 -8.97 21.66 2.13
CA PHE A 227 -7.74 22.25 2.66
C PHE A 227 -7.99 23.59 3.37
N GLU A 228 -9.23 24.07 3.42
CA GLU A 228 -9.62 25.29 4.14
C GLU A 228 -9.82 25.00 5.64
N GLN A 229 -10.03 26.06 6.43
CA GLN A 229 -10.43 25.97 7.83
C GLN A 229 -11.77 25.20 7.95
N ASP A 230 -11.91 24.35 8.97
CA ASP A 230 -13.00 23.37 9.13
C ASP A 230 -13.09 22.33 7.99
N GLY A 231 -12.06 22.29 7.13
CA GLY A 231 -11.91 21.35 6.03
C GLY A 231 -11.48 19.97 6.50
N ALA A 232 -11.70 18.97 5.65
CA ALA A 232 -11.42 17.57 5.98
C ALA A 232 -9.93 17.29 6.28
N TYR A 233 -9.02 18.16 5.82
CA TYR A 233 -7.58 18.04 6.05
C TYR A 233 -7.04 19.06 7.05
N GLU A 234 -7.88 19.87 7.70
CA GLU A 234 -7.43 20.92 8.62
C GLU A 234 -6.50 20.37 9.72
N GLU A 235 -6.85 19.24 10.34
CA GLU A 235 -6.01 18.63 11.38
C GLU A 235 -4.61 18.29 10.85
N TRP A 236 -4.49 17.75 9.64
CA TRP A 236 -3.19 17.47 9.04
C TRP A 236 -2.41 18.74 8.72
N MET A 237 -3.09 19.79 8.25
CA MET A 237 -2.47 21.08 7.94
C MET A 237 -2.00 21.83 9.19
N THR A 238 -2.77 21.73 10.28
CA THR A 238 -2.50 22.41 11.56
C THR A 238 -1.61 21.60 12.50
N SER A 239 -1.47 20.29 12.27
CA SER A 239 -0.53 19.41 12.97
C SER A 239 0.94 19.72 12.59
N SER A 240 1.43 20.87 13.03
CA SER A 240 2.82 21.29 12.93
C SER A 240 3.41 21.51 14.32
N SER A 241 3.93 20.44 14.91
CA SER A 241 5.00 20.43 15.94
C SER A 241 5.68 19.07 15.89
#